data_AF-A0A1Z8N1P3-F1
#
_entry.id   AF-A0A1Z8N1P3-F1
#
_cell.length_a   1.000
_cell.length_b   1.000
_cell.length_c   1.000
_cell.angle_alpha   90.00
_cell.angle_beta   90.00
_cell.angle_gamma   90.00
#
_symmetry.space_group_name_H-M   'P 1'
#
loop_
_entity.id
_entity.type
_entity.pdbx_description
1 polymer ?
#
loop_
_entity_poly.entity_id
_entity_poly.type
_entity_poly.pdbx_seq_one_letter_code
_entity_poly.pdbx_strand_id
1 'polypeptide(L)' 'MTMHQCYFSVSSAELIAIGEGTPESLASIEMIIMATGACSEVSTLEIVDSQSMTSAMETANKVVSAYQAPNK' A
#
# COMPACT_ATOMS: atom_id res chain seq x y z
N MET A 1 -10.32 -1.33 -9.60
CA MET A 1 -10.06 -0.13 -8.78
C MET A 1 -11.13 0.90 -9.10
N THR A 2 -11.76 1.44 -8.07
CA THR A 2 -12.82 2.45 -8.19
C THR A 2 -12.36 3.69 -7.45
N MET A 3 -12.26 4.82 -8.15
CA MET A 3 -11.96 6.11 -7.52
C MET A 3 -13.29 6.70 -7.03
N HIS A 4 -13.40 6.96 -5.73
CA HIS A 4 -14.62 7.51 -5.14
C HIS A 4 -14.60 9.03 -5.15
N GLN A 5 -13.50 9.62 -4.70
CA GLN A 5 -13.36 11.06 -4.54
C GLN A 5 -11.93 11.52 -4.82
N CYS A 6 -11.78 12.70 -5.43
CA CYS A 6 -10.51 13.34 -5.70
C CYS A 6 -10.61 14.82 -5.33
N TYR A 7 -9.71 15.28 -4.48
CA TYR A 7 -9.68 16.62 -3.93
C TYR A 7 -8.32 17.26 -4.16
N PHE A 8 -8.30 18.59 -4.14
CA PHE A 8 -7.07 19.38 -4.10
C PHE A 8 -7.05 20.21 -2.81
N SER A 9 -6.02 19.99 -1.99
CA SER A 9 -5.78 20.75 -0.78
C SER A 9 -5.01 22.02 -1.12
N VAL A 10 -5.69 23.16 -1.12
CA VAL A 10 -5.06 24.46 -1.41
C VAL A 10 -4.03 24.84 -0.34
N SER A 11 -4.20 24.36 0.89
CA SER A 11 -3.32 24.65 2.01
C SER A 11 -2.00 23.87 2.00
N SER A 12 -2.00 22.63 1.50
CA SER A 12 -0.79 21.80 1.38
C SER A 12 -0.27 21.68 -0.06
N ALA A 13 -1.01 22.18 -1.04
CA ALA A 13 -0.73 22.02 -2.48
C ALA A 13 -0.66 20.54 -2.92
N GLU A 14 -1.47 19.68 -2.30
CA GLU A 14 -1.47 18.24 -2.52
C GLU A 14 -2.78 17.76 -3.16
N LEU A 15 -2.70 16.71 -3.97
CA LEU A 15 -3.83 15.98 -4.49
C LEU A 15 -4.18 14.83 -3.54
N ILE A 16 -5.42 14.78 -3.08
CA ILE A 16 -5.92 13.73 -2.18
C ILE A 16 -6.95 12.90 -2.94
N ALA A 17 -6.62 11.65 -3.24
CA ALA A 17 -7.51 10.70 -3.88
C ALA A 17 -7.92 9.60 -2.90
N ILE A 18 -9.22 9.30 -2.87
CA ILE A 18 -9.79 8.20 -2.08
C ILE A 18 -10.38 7.20 -3.08
N GLY A 19 -9.86 5.98 -3.06
CA GLY A 19 -10.28 4.90 -3.94
C GLY A 19 -10.16 3.54 -3.27
N GLU A 20 -10.91 2.58 -3.78
CA GLU A 20 -10.82 1.17 -3.40
C GLU A 20 -10.19 0.36 -4.52
N GLY A 21 -9.30 -0.57 -4.17
CA GLY A 21 -8.61 -1.41 -5.13
C GLY A 21 -7.98 -2.62 -4.47
N THR A 22 -7.55 -3.56 -5.30
CA THR A 22 -6.71 -4.67 -4.81
C THR A 22 -5.30 -4.15 -4.49
N PRO A 23 -4.51 -4.84 -3.66
CA PRO A 23 -3.13 -4.46 -3.36
C PRO A 23 -2.28 -4.27 -4.63
N GLU A 24 -2.45 -5.12 -5.64
CA GLU A 24 -1.73 -5.03 -6.92
C GLU A 24 -2.13 -3.78 -7.72
N SER A 25 -3.40 -3.40 -7.64
CA SER A 25 -3.92 -2.19 -8.29
C SER A 25 -3.36 -0.92 -7.62
N LEU A 26 -3.25 -0.93 -6.29
CA LEU A 26 -2.64 0.17 -5.53
C LEU A 26 -1.15 0.31 -5.83
N ALA A 27 -0.40 -0.80 -5.81
CA ALA A 27 1.04 -0.81 -6.11
C ALA A 27 1.34 -0.32 -7.53
N SER A 28 0.50 -0.67 -8.51
CA SER A 28 0.66 -0.19 -9.88
C SER A 28 0.37 1.31 -10.03
N ILE A 29 -0.64 1.85 -9.32
CA ILE A 29 -0.88 3.29 -9.29
C ILE A 29 0.26 4.04 -8.61
N GLU A 30 0.76 3.53 -7.50
CA GLU A 30 1.89 4.14 -6.78
C GLU A 30 3.11 4.25 -7.69
N MET A 31 3.45 3.18 -8.42
CA MET A 31 4.54 3.19 -9.38
C MET A 31 4.34 4.23 -10.50
N ILE A 32 3.13 4.34 -11.05
CA ILE A 32 2.82 5.31 -12.13
C ILE A 32 2.95 6.75 -11.61
N ILE A 33 2.35 7.04 -10.45
CA ILE A 33 2.37 8.37 -9.84
C ILE A 33 3.81 8.77 -9.52
N MET A 34 4.57 7.90 -8.86
CA MET A 34 5.95 8.18 -8.50
C MET A 34 6.86 8.34 -9.74
N ALA A 35 6.64 7.57 -10.81
CA ALA A 35 7.40 7.69 -12.05
C ALA A 35 7.19 9.03 -12.76
N THR A 36 6.05 9.70 -12.54
CA THR A 36 5.79 11.02 -13.15
C THR A 36 6.59 12.15 -12.49
N GLY A 37 7.11 11.92 -11.28
CA GLY A 37 7.76 12.96 -10.48
C GLY A 37 6.82 14.08 -9.99
N ALA A 38 5.51 13.97 -10.28
CA ALA A 38 4.51 14.96 -9.90
C ALA A 38 4.14 14.90 -8.41
N CYS A 39 4.42 13.79 -7.74
CA CYS A 39 4.17 13.59 -6.32
C CYS A 39 5.47 13.21 -5.60
N SER A 40 5.68 13.78 -4.42
CA SER A 40 6.86 13.51 -3.58
C SER A 40 6.65 12.33 -2.64
N GLU A 41 5.39 12.01 -2.32
CA GLU A 41 5.01 10.96 -1.38
C GLU A 41 3.63 10.40 -1.76
N VAL A 42 3.42 9.11 -1.47
CA VAL A 42 2.13 8.42 -1.56
C VAL A 42 1.88 7.74 -0.23
N SER A 43 0.73 8.01 0.40
CA SER A 43 0.30 7.36 1.63
C SER A 43 -0.93 6.51 1.34
N THR A 44 -0.85 5.21 1.66
CA THR A 44 -1.94 4.25 1.43
C THR A 44 -2.44 3.72 2.77
N LEU A 45 -3.76 3.74 2.96
CA LEU A 45 -4.41 3.14 4.12
C LEU A 45 -5.12 1.86 3.67
N GLU A 46 -4.64 0.70 4.13
CA GLU A 46 -5.23 -0.58 3.76
C GLU A 46 -6.24 -1.04 4.82
N ILE A 47 -7.48 -1.31 4.41
CA ILE A 47 -8.50 -1.91 5.28
C ILE A 47 -8.40 -3.43 5.11
N VAL A 48 -7.87 -4.10 6.14
CA VAL A 48 -7.70 -5.55 6.15
C VAL A 48 -8.66 -6.16 7.18
N ASP A 49 -9.40 -7.19 6.79
CA ASP A 49 -10.25 -7.93 7.72
C ASP A 49 -9.42 -8.79 8.71
N SER A 50 -10.02 -9.19 9.82
CA SER A 50 -9.33 -9.93 10.87
C SER A 50 -8.79 -11.28 10.41
N GLN A 51 -9.47 -11.97 9.49
CA GLN A 51 -9.05 -13.28 8.98
C GLN A 51 -7.81 -13.13 8.09
N SER A 52 -7.83 -12.18 7.17
CA SER A 52 -6.72 -11.84 6.29
C SER A 52 -5.49 -11.43 7.11
N MET A 53 -5.67 -10.66 8.19
CA MET A 53 -4.60 -10.30 9.11
C MET A 53 -4.00 -11.51 9.85
N THR A 54 -4.83 -12.44 10.33
CA THR A 54 -4.36 -13.69 10.95
C THR A 54 -3.56 -14.53 9.96
N SER A 55 -4.04 -14.71 8.73
CA SER A 55 -3.33 -15.46 7.69
C SER A 55 -1.98 -14.83 7.31
N ALA A 56 -1.89 -13.50 7.29
CA ALA A 56 -0.63 -12.79 7.07
C ALA A 56 0.37 -13.05 8.21
N MET A 57 -0.08 -13.02 9.48
CA MET A 57 0.77 -13.33 10.63
C MET A 57 1.30 -14.77 10.62
N GLU A 58 0.45 -15.75 10.30
CA GLU A 58 0.90 -17.15 10.19
C GLU A 58 1.96 -17.33 9.10
N THR A 59 1.77 -16.66 7.96
CA THR A 59 2.72 -16.69 6.85
C THR A 59 4.05 -16.05 7.25
N ALA A 60 4.01 -14.89 7.91
CA ALA A 60 5.21 -14.23 8.42
C ALA A 60 5.98 -15.13 9.40
N ASN A 61 5.27 -15.79 10.33
CA ASN A 61 5.88 -16.74 11.27
C ASN A 61 6.56 -17.91 10.57
N LYS A 62 5.95 -18.47 9.52
CA LYS A 62 6.58 -19.53 8.71
C LYS A 62 7.88 -19.06 8.07
N VAL A 63 7.87 -17.88 7.43
CA VAL A 63 9.07 -17.31 6.78
C VAL A 63 10.19 -17.08 7.79
N VAL A 64 9.88 -16.46 8.93
CA VAL A 64 10.87 -16.22 9.99
C VAL A 64 11.40 -17.53 10.58
N SER A 65 10.54 -18.54 10.77
CA SER A 65 10.96 -19.84 11.31
C SER A 65 11.84 -20.64 10.36
N ALA A 66 11.66 -20.46 9.04
CA ALA A 66 12.45 -21.10 8.00
C ALA A 66 13.78 -20.36 7.73
N TYR A 67 13.92 -19.13 8.21
CA TYR A 67 15.11 -18.33 7.99
C TYR A 67 16.32 -18.92 8.74
N GLN A 68 17.30 -19.41 7.98
CA GLN A 68 18.62 -19.72 8.51
C GLN A 68 19.55 -18.54 8.24
N ALA A 69 20.04 -17.91 9.32
CA ALA A 69 20.98 -16.81 9.19
C ALA A 69 22.23 -17.29 8.43
N PRO A 70 22.72 -16.55 7.41
CA PRO A 70 23.79 -16.98 6.50
C PRO A 70 25.12 -17.39 7.15
N ASN A 71 25.32 -17.09 8.45
CA ASN A 71 26.56 -17.30 9.18
C ASN A 71 26.37 -18.13 10.46
N LYS A 72 25.43 -19.09 10.46
CA LYS A 72 25.36 -20.16 11.45
C LYS A 72 25.66 -21.51 10.81
#